data_AF-A0A4Y2KM68-F1
#
_entry.id   AF-A0A4Y2KM68-F1
#
_cell.length_a   1.000
_cell.length_b   1.000
_cell.length_c   1.000
_cell.angle_alpha   90.00
_cell.angle_beta   90.00
_cell.angle_gamma   90.00
#
_symmetry.space_group_name_H-M   'P 1'
#
loop_
_entity.id
_entity.type
_entity.pdbx_description
1 polymer ?
#
loop_
_entity_poly.entity_id
_entity_poly.type
_entity_poly.pdbx_seq_one_letter_code
_entity_poly.pdbx_strand_id
1 'polypeptide(L)'
;MIFVLLVIVADLELFRHSDLHRDLRFLERLLLSVLPKHVAAEIREDLGAVVTGQFKKIYMSRHENVSILFADIVGFTAISSTCTAPELVKILNELFARFDKLSDKYHQLRIKILGDCYYCISGAPEERPDHAVLCVHMGLSMVDAIKSVREKTNTNVDMRVGVHTGAILAGVMGQRQWQFDVYSRDVVLANKMESAGMPGRVHISEKTLSFLKGEFEVVPGDGMSREEALRQAGLETYFITKVLKPYPMGTLDEKTEQNGRSGKDDKDSDNSDSDEQDETSKLTGNGEKNFEEDYKARLHQELLGRETKGHIRQQANPLTLFFKDPKLETEFRKIKDTVSLVSISGLPVISIFCTVAYFLVMSG
;
A
#
# COMPACT_ATOMS: atom_id res chain seq x y z
N MET A 1 -1.32 18.96 46.16
CA MET A 1 -0.02 18.64 45.51
C MET A 1 0.00 17.25 44.89
N ILE A 2 -0.32 16.19 45.64
CA ILE A 2 -0.33 14.80 45.13
C ILE A 2 -1.27 14.61 43.94
N PHE A 3 -2.47 15.19 43.98
CA PHE A 3 -3.45 15.07 42.89
C PHE A 3 -3.01 15.73 41.58
N VAL A 4 -2.32 16.89 41.67
CA VAL A 4 -1.77 17.60 40.50
C VAL A 4 -0.65 16.77 39.87
N LEU A 5 0.21 16.16 40.69
CA LEU A 5 1.26 15.27 40.21
C LEU A 5 0.68 14.03 39.53
N LEU A 6 -0.39 13.46 40.08
CA LEU A 6 -1.07 12.29 39.53
C LEU A 6 -1.75 12.59 38.18
N VAL A 7 -2.39 13.75 38.04
CA VAL A 7 -2.96 14.21 36.75
C VAL A 7 -1.87 14.46 35.71
N ILE A 8 -0.76 15.12 36.08
CA ILE A 8 0.35 15.36 35.14
C ILE A 8 1.01 14.04 34.72
N VAL A 9 1.21 13.09 35.64
CA VAL A 9 1.76 11.77 35.32
C VAL A 9 0.80 10.98 34.43
N ALA A 10 -0.51 11.01 34.73
CA ALA A 10 -1.54 10.38 33.91
C ALA A 10 -1.59 10.99 32.50
N ASP A 11 -1.56 12.31 32.37
CA ASP A 11 -1.52 13.00 31.08
C ASP A 11 -0.22 12.70 30.31
N LEU A 12 0.92 12.60 30.99
CA LEU A 12 2.19 12.23 30.37
C LEU A 12 2.20 10.76 29.90
N GLU A 13 1.60 9.85 30.66
CA GLU A 13 1.41 8.45 30.27
C GLU A 13 0.42 8.31 29.11
N LEU A 14 -0.67 9.08 29.13
CA LEU A 14 -1.67 9.10 28.07
C LEU A 14 -1.09 9.68 26.77
N PHE A 15 -0.28 10.74 26.89
CA PHE A 15 0.46 11.32 25.78
C PHE A 15 1.47 10.33 25.21
N ARG A 16 2.25 9.67 26.06
CA ARG A 16 3.20 8.62 25.65
C ARG A 16 2.51 7.44 24.99
N HIS A 17 1.34 7.03 25.47
CA HIS A 17 0.51 6.01 24.82
C HIS A 17 0.04 6.49 23.45
N SER A 18 -0.43 7.73 23.34
CA SER A 18 -0.96 8.28 22.09
C SER A 18 0.10 8.38 20.98
N ASP A 19 1.33 8.79 21.33
CA ASP A 19 2.47 8.83 20.41
C ASP A 19 2.90 7.42 20.00
N LEU A 20 3.01 6.49 20.95
CA LEU A 20 3.31 5.09 20.66
C LEU A 20 2.26 4.46 19.74
N HIS A 21 0.97 4.78 19.91
CA HIS A 21 -0.11 4.34 19.03
C HIS A 21 -0.06 5.01 17.65
N ARG A 22 0.45 6.23 17.53
CA ARG A 22 0.68 6.87 16.21
C ARG A 22 1.84 6.20 15.48
N ASP A 23 2.95 5.97 16.17
CA ASP A 23 4.13 5.31 15.61
C ASP A 23 3.83 3.86 15.19
N LEU A 24 3.08 3.12 16.02
CA LEU A 24 2.64 1.77 15.67
C LEU A 24 1.72 1.76 14.45
N ARG A 25 0.74 2.68 14.36
CA ARG A 25 -0.15 2.78 13.19
C ARG A 25 0.62 3.14 11.92
N PHE A 26 1.65 3.98 12.04
CA PHE A 26 2.50 4.34 10.91
C PHE A 26 3.35 3.15 10.44
N LEU A 27 3.95 2.42 11.40
CA LEU A 27 4.71 1.20 11.11
C LEU A 27 3.83 0.12 10.48
N GLU A 28 2.61 -0.07 10.97
CA GLU A 28 1.64 -1.02 10.40
C GLU A 28 1.28 -0.66 8.96
N ARG A 29 1.06 0.62 8.66
CA ARG A 29 0.78 1.08 7.29
C ARG A 29 1.95 0.82 6.36
N LEU A 30 3.18 1.10 6.80
CA LEU A 30 4.39 0.83 6.02
C LEU A 30 4.59 -0.66 5.79
N LEU A 31 4.44 -1.48 6.82
CA LEU A 31 4.58 -2.93 6.72
C LEU A 31 3.58 -3.51 5.70
N LEU A 32 2.32 -3.08 5.75
CA LEU A 32 1.26 -3.52 4.84
C LEU A 32 1.40 -2.97 3.42
N SER A 33 2.17 -1.91 3.22
CA SER A 33 2.45 -1.38 1.87
C SER A 33 3.49 -2.22 1.11
N VAL A 34 4.34 -2.95 1.83
CA VAL A 34 5.42 -3.77 1.25
C VAL A 34 5.06 -5.25 1.27
N LEU A 35 4.30 -5.69 2.28
CA LEU A 35 3.99 -7.10 2.52
C LEU A 35 2.48 -7.35 2.54
N PRO A 36 2.02 -8.46 1.94
CA PRO A 36 0.64 -8.91 2.10
C PRO A 36 0.27 -9.11 3.58
N LYS A 37 -0.99 -8.80 3.93
CA LYS A 37 -1.50 -8.87 5.31
C LYS A 37 -1.23 -10.20 6.03
N HIS A 38 -1.33 -11.32 5.31
CA HIS A 38 -1.13 -12.66 5.87
C HIS A 38 0.34 -12.91 6.26
N VAL A 39 1.31 -12.51 5.42
CA VAL A 39 2.74 -12.64 5.72
C VAL A 39 3.16 -11.64 6.80
N ALA A 40 2.61 -10.42 6.75
CA ALA A 40 2.85 -9.38 7.75
C ALA A 40 2.45 -9.82 9.17
N ALA A 41 1.32 -10.54 9.31
CA ALA A 41 0.87 -11.06 10.60
C ALA A 41 1.82 -12.12 11.17
N GLU A 42 2.27 -13.07 10.34
CA GLU A 42 3.18 -14.14 10.75
C GLU A 42 4.55 -13.58 11.15
N ILE A 43 5.08 -12.64 10.36
CA ILE A 43 6.34 -11.94 10.66
C ILE A 43 6.29 -11.18 12.00
N ARG A 44 5.14 -10.58 12.32
CA ARG A 44 4.96 -9.82 13.56
C ARG A 44 4.99 -10.72 14.78
N GLU A 45 4.35 -11.89 14.70
CA GLU A 45 4.35 -12.89 15.77
C GLU A 45 5.78 -13.41 16.03
N ASP A 46 6.52 -13.68 14.96
CA ASP A 46 7.89 -14.19 15.03
C ASP A 46 8.94 -13.12 15.41
N LEU A 47 8.69 -11.82 15.19
CA LEU A 47 9.54 -10.71 15.66
C LEU A 47 9.46 -10.51 17.19
N GLY A 48 8.33 -10.87 17.80
CA GLY A 48 8.13 -10.81 19.26
C GLY A 48 8.80 -11.98 19.99
N ALA A 49 8.94 -13.13 19.33
CA ALA A 49 9.71 -14.25 19.82
C ALA A 49 11.21 -14.00 19.54
N VAL A 50 12.05 -14.00 20.58
CA VAL A 50 13.51 -13.90 20.40
C VAL A 50 13.98 -15.17 19.67
N VAL A 51 14.03 -15.13 18.33
CA VAL A 51 14.53 -16.25 17.52
C VAL A 51 16.04 -16.34 17.70
N THR A 52 16.48 -17.07 18.73
CA THR A 52 17.87 -17.49 18.96
C THR A 52 18.23 -18.66 18.04
N GLY A 53 18.26 -18.43 16.72
CA GLY A 53 18.63 -19.42 15.72
C GLY A 53 19.43 -18.82 14.56
N GLN A 54 20.38 -19.58 13.99
CA GLN A 54 21.18 -19.17 12.83
C GLN A 54 20.36 -19.06 11.53
N PHE A 55 19.17 -19.68 11.49
CA PHE A 55 18.23 -19.58 10.37
C PHE A 55 17.00 -18.81 10.81
N LYS A 56 16.80 -17.61 10.24
CA LYS A 56 15.51 -16.90 10.31
C LYS A 56 14.47 -17.73 9.54
N LYS A 57 13.29 -17.93 10.13
CA LYS A 57 12.19 -18.67 9.52
C LYS A 57 11.87 -18.10 8.13
N ILE A 58 11.75 -18.99 7.14
CA ILE A 58 11.39 -18.64 5.77
C ILE A 58 9.86 -18.68 5.69
N TYR A 59 9.24 -17.55 5.34
CA TYR A 59 7.80 -17.44 5.18
C TYR A 59 7.42 -17.80 3.75
N MET A 60 7.08 -19.07 3.52
CA MET A 60 6.72 -19.61 2.21
C MET A 60 5.48 -20.49 2.31
N SER A 61 4.49 -20.22 1.48
CA SER A 61 3.27 -21.02 1.31
C SER A 61 3.19 -21.56 -0.10
N ARG A 62 2.84 -22.84 -0.23
CA ARG A 62 2.55 -23.47 -1.52
C ARG A 62 1.08 -23.30 -1.82
N HIS A 63 0.77 -22.84 -3.03
CA HIS A 63 -0.60 -22.72 -3.54
C HIS A 63 -0.72 -23.50 -4.84
N GLU A 64 -1.81 -24.23 -4.98
CA GLU A 64 -2.15 -24.96 -6.21
C GLU A 64 -3.27 -24.24 -6.97
N ASN A 65 -3.37 -24.47 -8.28
CA ASN A 65 -4.39 -23.85 -9.14
C ASN A 65 -4.36 -22.30 -9.10
N VAL A 66 -3.17 -21.73 -9.24
CA VAL A 66 -2.98 -20.28 -9.33
C VAL A 66 -2.83 -19.90 -10.80
N SER A 67 -3.58 -18.89 -11.26
CA SER A 67 -3.36 -18.29 -12.58
C SER A 67 -2.37 -17.15 -12.50
N ILE A 68 -1.45 -17.15 -13.44
CA ILE A 68 -0.28 -16.29 -13.47
C ILE A 68 -0.38 -15.46 -14.75
N LEU A 69 -0.37 -14.12 -14.64
CA LEU A 69 -0.49 -13.21 -15.77
C LEU A 69 0.74 -12.31 -15.88
N PHE A 70 1.35 -12.35 -17.06
CA PHE A 70 2.38 -11.42 -17.49
C PHE A 70 1.80 -10.53 -18.59
N ALA A 71 1.97 -9.22 -18.45
CA ALA A 71 1.57 -8.24 -19.45
C ALA A 71 2.76 -7.33 -19.76
N ASP A 72 3.16 -7.24 -21.02
CA ASP A 72 4.32 -6.46 -21.46
C ASP A 72 3.99 -5.52 -22.61
N ILE A 73 4.58 -4.33 -22.57
CA ILE A 73 4.28 -3.25 -23.53
C ILE A 73 5.10 -3.44 -24.81
N VAL A 74 4.40 -3.65 -25.92
CA VAL A 74 5.02 -3.75 -27.23
C VAL A 74 5.46 -2.36 -27.70
N GLY A 75 6.72 -2.24 -28.09
CA GLY A 75 7.30 -0.99 -28.61
C GLY A 75 7.80 -0.04 -27.52
N PHE A 76 7.84 -0.48 -26.26
CA PHE A 76 8.35 0.34 -25.15
C PHE A 76 9.80 0.81 -25.37
N THR A 77 10.69 -0.06 -25.84
CA THR A 77 12.09 0.30 -26.13
C THR A 77 12.22 1.44 -27.15
N ALA A 78 11.33 1.50 -28.15
CA ALA A 78 11.34 2.57 -29.13
C ALA A 78 10.90 3.91 -28.52
N ILE A 79 9.88 3.86 -27.65
CA ILE A 79 9.38 5.05 -26.95
C ILE A 79 10.38 5.54 -25.91
N SER A 80 11.00 4.63 -25.16
CA SER A 80 12.00 5.01 -24.16
C SER A 80 13.25 5.63 -24.77
N SER A 81 13.55 5.35 -26.04
CA SER A 81 14.64 6.00 -26.79
C SER A 81 14.30 7.41 -27.29
N THR A 82 13.02 7.75 -27.41
CA THR A 82 12.56 9.02 -28.00
C THR A 82 12.00 9.98 -26.95
N CYS A 83 11.50 9.47 -25.82
CA CYS A 83 10.98 10.25 -24.71
C CYS A 83 12.05 10.55 -23.65
N THR A 84 11.86 11.65 -22.92
CA THR A 84 12.68 11.93 -21.74
C THR A 84 12.31 10.99 -20.58
N ALA A 85 13.28 10.68 -19.71
CA ALA A 85 13.05 9.84 -18.53
C ALA A 85 11.83 10.26 -17.66
N PRO A 86 11.63 11.54 -17.29
CA PRO A 86 10.48 11.93 -16.47
C PRO A 86 9.13 11.75 -17.18
N GLU A 87 9.06 11.99 -18.49
CA GLU A 87 7.84 11.78 -19.28
C GLU A 87 7.50 10.29 -19.38
N LEU A 88 8.51 9.45 -19.61
CA LEU A 88 8.35 8.00 -19.66
C LEU A 88 7.80 7.45 -18.35
N VAL A 89 8.38 7.89 -17.21
CA VAL A 89 7.92 7.49 -15.88
C VAL A 89 6.49 7.95 -15.62
N LYS A 90 6.10 9.15 -16.07
CA LYS A 90 4.73 9.64 -15.93
C LYS A 90 3.72 8.77 -16.69
N ILE A 91 4.05 8.39 -17.93
CA ILE A 91 3.21 7.51 -18.76
C ILE A 91 3.08 6.12 -18.12
N LEU A 92 4.20 5.52 -17.70
CA LEU A 92 4.20 4.23 -17.01
C LEU A 92 3.38 4.27 -15.73
N ASN A 93 3.55 5.31 -14.91
CA ASN A 93 2.82 5.46 -13.66
C ASN A 93 1.31 5.59 -13.90
N GLU A 94 0.87 6.34 -14.91
CA GLU A 94 -0.56 6.42 -15.26
C GLU A 94 -1.11 5.06 -15.72
N LEU A 95 -0.35 4.34 -16.55
CA LEU A 95 -0.76 3.03 -17.05
C LEU A 95 -0.86 2.00 -15.92
N PHE A 96 0.18 1.89 -15.09
CA PHE A 96 0.19 0.95 -13.97
C PHE A 96 -0.82 1.31 -12.90
N ALA A 97 -1.10 2.59 -12.65
CA ALA A 97 -2.19 3.01 -11.77
C ALA A 97 -3.56 2.56 -12.30
N ARG A 98 -3.77 2.50 -13.61
CA ARG A 98 -4.99 1.92 -14.19
C ARG A 98 -5.00 0.39 -14.04
N PHE A 99 -3.87 -0.28 -14.21
CA PHE A 99 -3.78 -1.72 -13.99
C PHE A 99 -4.00 -2.10 -12.53
N ASP A 100 -3.52 -1.32 -11.57
CA ASP A 100 -3.78 -1.55 -10.15
C ASP A 100 -5.29 -1.47 -9.82
N LYS A 101 -6.02 -0.52 -10.43
CA LYS A 101 -7.49 -0.47 -10.30
C LYS A 101 -8.18 -1.69 -10.90
N LEU A 102 -7.67 -2.18 -12.02
CA LEU A 102 -8.20 -3.40 -12.62
C LEU A 102 -7.84 -4.63 -11.77
N SER A 103 -6.67 -4.68 -11.14
CA SER A 103 -6.28 -5.80 -10.28
C SER A 103 -7.18 -5.87 -9.06
N ASP A 104 -7.55 -4.73 -8.48
CA ASP A 104 -8.52 -4.67 -7.38
C ASP A 104 -9.90 -5.20 -7.83
N LYS A 105 -10.36 -4.77 -9.01
CA LYS A 105 -11.65 -5.20 -9.60
C LYS A 105 -11.71 -6.71 -9.87
N TYR A 106 -10.63 -7.29 -10.40
CA TYR A 106 -10.57 -8.72 -10.73
C TYR A 106 -9.96 -9.56 -9.61
N HIS A 107 -9.78 -8.98 -8.42
CA HIS A 107 -9.13 -9.56 -7.24
C HIS A 107 -7.83 -10.30 -7.57
N GLN A 108 -6.98 -9.66 -8.36
CA GLN A 108 -5.64 -10.12 -8.69
C GLN A 108 -4.66 -9.54 -7.68
N LEU A 109 -3.69 -10.34 -7.25
CA LEU A 109 -2.57 -9.86 -6.45
C LEU A 109 -1.43 -9.45 -7.38
N ARG A 110 -1.12 -8.15 -7.41
CA ARG A 110 0.10 -7.66 -8.06
C ARG A 110 1.33 -8.14 -7.29
N ILE A 111 2.29 -8.76 -8.00
CA ILE A 111 3.55 -9.22 -7.41
C ILE A 111 4.62 -8.16 -7.58
N LYS A 112 4.96 -7.83 -8.83
CA LYS A 112 6.01 -6.86 -9.14
C LYS A 112 5.83 -6.26 -10.53
N ILE A 113 6.50 -5.14 -10.74
CA ILE A 113 6.66 -4.50 -12.04
C ILE A 113 8.13 -4.70 -12.43
N LEU A 114 8.36 -5.27 -13.61
CA LEU A 114 9.69 -5.55 -14.15
C LEU A 114 9.91 -4.67 -15.37
N GLY A 115 10.37 -3.44 -15.16
CA GLY A 115 10.50 -2.45 -16.22
C GLY A 115 9.11 -2.05 -16.75
N ASP A 116 8.80 -2.46 -17.97
CA ASP A 116 7.52 -2.30 -18.68
C ASP A 116 6.56 -3.47 -18.49
N CYS A 117 7.03 -4.58 -17.92
CA CYS A 117 6.20 -5.74 -17.67
C CYS A 117 5.46 -5.66 -16.32
N TYR A 118 4.14 -5.82 -16.37
CA TYR A 118 3.27 -5.93 -15.21
C TYR A 118 2.97 -7.41 -14.90
N TYR A 119 3.26 -7.82 -13.67
CA TYR A 119 3.14 -9.22 -13.24
C TYR A 119 2.20 -9.39 -12.04
N CYS A 120 1.14 -10.19 -12.20
CA CYS A 120 0.16 -10.49 -11.16
C CYS A 120 -0.30 -11.96 -11.16
N ILE A 121 -0.92 -12.37 -10.06
CA ILE A 121 -1.47 -13.71 -9.86
C ILE A 121 -2.92 -13.69 -9.35
N SER A 122 -3.64 -14.79 -9.58
CA SER A 122 -5.01 -15.04 -9.12
C SER A 122 -5.09 -16.39 -8.43
N GLY A 123 -5.78 -16.47 -7.29
CA GLY A 123 -5.92 -17.70 -6.51
C GLY A 123 -4.87 -17.91 -5.42
N ALA A 124 -4.09 -16.87 -5.11
CA ALA A 124 -3.27 -16.80 -3.91
C ALA A 124 -3.25 -15.35 -3.40
N PRO A 125 -3.24 -15.11 -2.07
CA PRO A 125 -3.19 -16.11 -0.98
C PRO A 125 -4.51 -16.85 -0.74
N GLU A 126 -5.64 -16.29 -1.18
CA GLU A 126 -6.96 -16.90 -1.01
C GLU A 126 -7.29 -17.71 -2.27
N GLU A 127 -7.43 -19.02 -2.10
CA GLU A 127 -7.74 -19.94 -3.21
C GLU A 127 -9.17 -19.73 -3.69
N ARG A 128 -9.35 -19.78 -5.01
CA ARG A 128 -10.65 -19.55 -5.63
C ARG A 128 -10.82 -20.37 -6.91
N PRO A 129 -12.03 -20.86 -7.24
CA PRO A 129 -12.26 -21.75 -8.38
C PRO A 129 -12.47 -21.04 -9.72
N ASP A 130 -12.59 -19.72 -9.72
CA ASP A 130 -12.78 -18.81 -10.87
C ASP A 130 -11.51 -18.00 -11.18
N HIS A 131 -10.37 -18.41 -10.60
CA HIS A 131 -9.08 -17.71 -10.70
C HIS A 131 -8.67 -17.44 -12.16
N ALA A 132 -8.83 -18.42 -13.06
CA ALA A 132 -8.45 -18.32 -14.47
C ALA A 132 -9.35 -17.39 -15.28
N VAL A 133 -10.67 -17.46 -15.05
CA VAL A 133 -11.68 -16.64 -15.74
C VAL A 133 -11.39 -15.16 -15.50
N LEU A 134 -11.10 -14.80 -14.25
CA LEU A 134 -10.84 -13.43 -13.84
C LEU A 134 -9.50 -12.91 -14.34
N CYS A 135 -8.50 -13.78 -14.33
CA CYS A 135 -7.20 -13.48 -14.90
C CYS A 135 -7.31 -13.17 -16.40
N VAL A 136 -8.12 -13.93 -17.14
CA VAL A 136 -8.39 -13.66 -18.56
C VAL A 136 -9.17 -12.36 -18.76
N HIS A 137 -10.21 -12.08 -17.97
CA HIS A 137 -10.94 -10.81 -18.04
C HIS A 137 -10.05 -9.60 -17.72
N MET A 138 -9.14 -9.74 -16.75
CA MET A 138 -8.12 -8.76 -16.44
C MET A 138 -7.23 -8.51 -17.67
N GLY A 139 -6.71 -9.57 -18.29
CA GLY A 139 -5.87 -9.46 -19.49
C GLY A 139 -6.57 -8.74 -20.65
N LEU A 140 -7.83 -9.07 -20.92
CA LEU A 140 -8.64 -8.38 -21.93
C LEU A 140 -8.82 -6.90 -21.61
N SER A 141 -9.09 -6.58 -20.33
CA SER A 141 -9.25 -5.20 -19.87
C SER A 141 -7.95 -4.40 -19.95
N MET A 142 -6.79 -5.02 -19.71
CA MET A 142 -5.48 -4.39 -19.91
C MET A 142 -5.25 -4.04 -21.38
N VAL A 143 -5.60 -4.95 -22.30
CA VAL A 143 -5.52 -4.71 -23.75
C VAL A 143 -6.45 -3.56 -24.19
N ASP A 144 -7.63 -3.42 -23.59
CA ASP A 144 -8.51 -2.30 -23.91
C ASP A 144 -8.08 -0.97 -23.25
N ALA A 145 -7.48 -1.06 -22.06
CA ALA A 145 -6.90 0.10 -21.37
C ALA A 145 -5.73 0.70 -22.16
N ILE A 146 -4.83 -0.15 -22.71
CA ILE A 146 -3.71 0.35 -23.53
C ILE A 146 -4.22 0.99 -24.83
N LYS A 147 -5.26 0.44 -25.48
CA LYS A 147 -5.88 1.08 -26.67
C LYS A 147 -6.39 2.49 -26.33
N SER A 148 -7.04 2.63 -25.18
CA SER A 148 -7.53 3.92 -24.70
C SER A 148 -6.41 4.92 -24.39
N VAL A 149 -5.25 4.44 -23.93
CA VAL A 149 -4.05 5.28 -23.73
C VAL A 149 -3.46 5.66 -25.08
N ARG A 150 -3.32 4.69 -25.99
CA ARG A 150 -2.81 4.85 -27.36
C ARG A 150 -3.53 5.99 -28.10
N GLU A 151 -4.86 6.02 -28.01
CA GLU A 151 -5.69 7.05 -28.64
C GLU A 151 -5.49 8.45 -28.04
N LYS A 152 -5.21 8.53 -26.73
CA LYS A 152 -4.97 9.81 -26.04
C LYS A 152 -3.57 10.36 -26.27
N THR A 153 -2.57 9.49 -26.28
CA THR A 153 -1.15 9.87 -26.41
C THR A 153 -0.65 9.89 -27.85
N ASN A 154 -1.43 9.37 -28.79
CA ASN A 154 -1.07 9.21 -30.20
C ASN A 154 0.27 8.47 -30.40
N THR A 155 0.56 7.52 -29.52
CA THR A 155 1.74 6.66 -29.57
C THR A 155 1.38 5.33 -30.23
N ASN A 156 2.32 4.60 -30.83
CA ASN A 156 2.04 3.28 -31.41
C ASN A 156 2.39 2.16 -30.41
N VAL A 157 1.74 2.15 -29.25
CA VAL A 157 1.90 1.11 -28.20
C VAL A 157 0.83 0.03 -28.31
N ASP A 158 1.22 -1.19 -27.99
CA ASP A 158 0.30 -2.29 -27.80
C ASP A 158 0.72 -3.12 -26.58
N MET A 159 -0.06 -4.14 -26.23
CA MET A 159 0.18 -5.01 -25.07
C MET A 159 0.19 -6.47 -25.51
N ARG A 160 1.18 -7.24 -25.06
CA ARG A 160 1.12 -8.70 -25.05
C ARG A 160 0.69 -9.15 -23.67
N VAL A 161 -0.23 -10.11 -23.62
CA VAL A 161 -0.66 -10.71 -22.35
C VAL A 161 -0.55 -12.22 -22.45
N GLY A 162 0.18 -12.82 -21.51
CA GLY A 162 0.32 -14.26 -21.36
C GLY A 162 -0.26 -14.74 -20.04
N VAL A 163 -1.06 -15.81 -20.07
CA VAL A 163 -1.66 -16.41 -18.88
C VAL A 163 -1.35 -17.90 -18.83
N HIS A 164 -0.91 -18.37 -17.65
CA HIS A 164 -0.70 -19.78 -17.37
C HIS A 164 -1.21 -20.14 -15.98
N THR A 165 -1.94 -21.25 -15.88
CA THR A 165 -2.34 -21.84 -14.59
C THR A 165 -1.37 -22.92 -14.15
N GLY A 166 -0.94 -22.88 -12.89
CA GLY A 166 -0.05 -23.87 -12.31
C GLY A 166 0.05 -23.80 -10.78
N ALA A 167 1.08 -24.42 -10.23
CA ALA A 167 1.38 -24.38 -8.81
C ALA A 167 2.52 -23.39 -8.53
N ILE A 168 2.43 -22.67 -7.41
CA ILE A 168 3.45 -21.69 -7.01
C ILE A 168 3.87 -21.87 -5.56
N LEU A 169 5.11 -21.46 -5.28
CA LEU A 169 5.59 -21.21 -3.93
C LEU A 169 5.66 -19.68 -3.75
N ALA A 170 4.81 -19.14 -2.88
CA ALA A 170 4.71 -17.71 -2.63
C ALA A 170 5.27 -17.37 -1.25
N GLY A 171 6.00 -16.26 -1.14
CA GLY A 171 6.56 -15.89 0.16
C GLY A 171 7.58 -14.79 0.10
N VAL A 172 8.24 -14.56 1.23
CA VAL A 172 9.26 -13.52 1.38
C VAL A 172 10.62 -14.18 1.57
N MET A 173 11.60 -13.76 0.77
CA MET A 173 12.99 -14.17 0.92
C MET A 173 13.91 -13.00 1.27
N GLY A 174 15.01 -13.34 1.93
CA GLY A 174 16.10 -12.40 2.24
C GLY A 174 16.07 -11.86 3.67
N GLN A 175 17.18 -11.23 4.06
CA GLN A 175 17.35 -10.63 5.38
C GLN A 175 17.17 -9.09 5.38
N ARG A 176 17.17 -8.49 4.19
CA ARG A 176 17.03 -7.04 3.94
C ARG A 176 16.12 -6.86 2.73
N GLN A 177 15.38 -5.75 2.68
CA GLN A 177 14.44 -5.42 1.60
C GLN A 177 13.49 -6.59 1.29
N TRP A 178 12.73 -7.01 2.29
CA TRP A 178 11.73 -8.06 2.14
C TRP A 178 10.77 -7.74 1.00
N GLN A 179 10.77 -8.61 -0.01
CA GLN A 179 9.86 -8.55 -1.15
C GLN A 179 9.08 -9.86 -1.16
N PHE A 180 7.76 -9.74 -1.27
CA PHE A 180 6.91 -10.88 -1.55
C PHE A 180 7.05 -11.23 -3.03
N ASP A 181 7.42 -12.47 -3.31
CA ASP A 181 7.60 -12.96 -4.68
C ASP A 181 7.13 -14.41 -4.78
N VAL A 182 7.03 -14.89 -6.01
CA VAL A 182 6.55 -16.23 -6.30
C VAL A 182 7.52 -17.00 -7.18
N TYR A 183 7.68 -18.28 -6.85
CA TYR A 183 8.69 -19.14 -7.43
C TYR A 183 8.03 -20.43 -7.93
N SER A 184 8.17 -20.69 -9.23
CA SER A 184 7.78 -21.96 -9.84
C SER A 184 8.30 -22.05 -11.26
N ARG A 185 8.38 -23.28 -11.78
CA ARG A 185 8.51 -23.51 -13.22
C ARG A 185 7.29 -22.94 -13.99
N ASP A 186 6.10 -23.00 -13.40
CA ASP A 186 4.87 -22.49 -14.01
C ASP A 186 4.91 -20.95 -14.18
N VAL A 187 5.62 -20.23 -13.30
CA VAL A 187 5.87 -18.78 -13.45
C VAL A 187 6.74 -18.50 -14.68
N VAL A 188 7.77 -19.32 -14.89
CA VAL A 188 8.64 -19.21 -16.08
C VAL A 188 7.82 -19.50 -17.33
N LEU A 189 6.98 -20.54 -17.32
CA LEU A 189 6.10 -20.84 -18.45
C LEU A 189 5.12 -19.71 -18.73
N ALA A 190 4.54 -19.06 -17.71
CA ALA A 190 3.67 -17.90 -17.88
C ALA A 190 4.39 -16.71 -18.55
N ASN A 191 5.63 -16.43 -18.15
CA ASN A 191 6.46 -15.41 -18.80
C ASN A 191 6.70 -15.77 -20.28
N LYS A 192 6.98 -17.05 -20.56
CA LYS A 192 7.15 -17.55 -21.93
C LYS A 192 5.86 -17.52 -22.76
N MET A 193 4.71 -17.67 -22.14
CA MET A 193 3.41 -17.46 -22.78
C MET A 193 3.21 -15.99 -23.20
N GLU A 194 3.68 -15.01 -22.41
CA GLU A 194 3.64 -13.60 -22.81
C GLU A 194 4.59 -13.35 -23.98
N SER A 195 5.83 -13.84 -23.90
CA SER A 195 6.84 -13.59 -24.93
C SER A 195 6.47 -14.23 -26.26
N ALA A 196 5.83 -15.40 -26.22
CA ALA A 196 5.20 -16.05 -27.38
C ALA A 196 3.84 -15.44 -27.76
N GLY A 197 3.37 -14.39 -27.07
CA GLY A 197 2.09 -13.74 -27.31
C GLY A 197 2.05 -12.94 -28.62
N MET A 198 0.84 -12.53 -29.00
CA MET A 198 0.64 -11.55 -30.08
C MET A 198 0.16 -10.22 -29.49
N PRO A 199 0.60 -9.08 -30.03
CA PRO A 199 0.10 -7.77 -29.61
C PRO A 199 -1.43 -7.70 -29.70
N GLY A 200 -2.07 -7.14 -28.67
CA GLY A 200 -3.52 -6.95 -28.60
C GLY A 200 -4.33 -8.23 -28.43
N ARG A 201 -3.68 -9.33 -28.04
CA ARG A 201 -4.31 -10.64 -27.79
C ARG A 201 -3.90 -11.18 -26.42
N VAL A 202 -4.80 -11.94 -25.80
CA VAL A 202 -4.52 -12.69 -24.57
C VAL A 202 -4.18 -14.13 -24.97
N HIS A 203 -2.95 -14.54 -24.67
CA HIS A 203 -2.41 -15.87 -24.96
C HIS A 203 -2.52 -16.73 -23.70
N ILE A 204 -3.13 -17.90 -23.83
CA ILE A 204 -3.37 -18.82 -22.72
C ILE A 204 -2.77 -20.20 -23.02
N SER A 205 -2.35 -20.90 -21.97
CA SER A 205 -1.98 -22.32 -22.07
C SER A 205 -3.20 -23.24 -22.09
N GLU A 206 -3.02 -24.47 -22.58
CA GLU A 206 -4.00 -25.56 -22.46
C GLU A 206 -4.44 -25.78 -21.00
N LYS A 207 -3.48 -25.77 -20.06
CA LYS A 207 -3.78 -25.83 -18.63
C LYS A 207 -4.70 -24.72 -18.17
N THR A 208 -4.63 -23.52 -18.74
CA THR A 208 -5.53 -22.43 -18.37
C THR A 208 -6.91 -22.66 -18.97
N LEU A 209 -6.97 -23.13 -20.22
CA LEU A 209 -8.21 -23.41 -20.95
C LEU A 209 -9.14 -24.37 -20.19
N SER A 210 -8.59 -25.38 -19.51
CA SER A 210 -9.40 -26.32 -18.71
C SER A 210 -10.15 -25.66 -17.55
N PHE A 211 -9.68 -24.52 -17.04
CA PHE A 211 -10.32 -23.76 -15.95
C PHE A 211 -11.26 -22.65 -16.45
N LEU A 212 -11.34 -22.41 -17.76
CA LEU A 212 -12.19 -21.35 -18.34
C LEU A 212 -13.65 -21.76 -18.53
N LYS A 213 -14.03 -23.02 -18.25
CA LYS A 213 -15.42 -23.53 -18.22
C LYS A 213 -16.26 -23.17 -19.46
N GLY A 214 -15.61 -23.01 -20.62
CA GLY A 214 -16.27 -22.64 -21.88
C GLY A 214 -16.86 -21.22 -21.92
N GLU A 215 -16.37 -20.30 -21.08
CA GLU A 215 -16.86 -18.91 -21.03
C GLU A 215 -16.24 -18.00 -22.11
N PHE A 216 -15.27 -18.52 -22.86
CA PHE A 216 -14.53 -17.78 -23.90
C PHE A 216 -14.41 -18.62 -25.17
N GLU A 217 -14.48 -17.96 -26.32
CA GLU A 217 -14.10 -18.55 -27.61
C GLU A 217 -12.59 -18.45 -27.79
N VAL A 218 -11.95 -19.56 -28.15
CA VAL A 218 -10.51 -19.65 -28.31
C VAL A 218 -10.12 -20.17 -29.70
N VAL A 219 -8.95 -19.75 -30.18
CA VAL A 219 -8.34 -20.26 -31.41
C VAL A 219 -6.94 -20.81 -31.11
N PRO A 220 -6.44 -21.79 -31.88
CA PRO A 220 -5.07 -22.29 -31.72
C PRO A 220 -4.05 -21.16 -31.81
N GLY A 221 -3.14 -21.13 -30.84
CA GLY A 221 -2.16 -20.06 -30.69
C GLY A 221 -0.79 -20.36 -31.27
N ASP A 222 -0.46 -21.62 -31.53
CA ASP A 222 0.86 -22.03 -32.06
C ASP A 222 2.06 -21.36 -31.32
N GLY A 223 2.01 -21.36 -29.99
CA GLY A 223 3.09 -20.81 -29.15
C GLY A 223 4.38 -21.64 -29.23
N MET A 224 4.28 -22.94 -29.51
CA MET A 224 5.43 -23.86 -29.59
C MET A 224 6.36 -23.57 -30.77
N SER A 225 5.85 -22.99 -31.87
CA SER A 225 6.69 -22.59 -33.02
C SER A 225 7.51 -21.33 -32.73
N ARG A 226 7.07 -20.51 -31.77
CA ARG A 226 7.66 -19.20 -31.45
C ARG A 226 8.59 -19.24 -30.24
N GLU A 227 8.35 -20.14 -29.29
CA GLU A 227 9.14 -20.22 -28.06
C GLU A 227 9.54 -21.65 -27.71
N GLU A 228 10.86 -21.87 -27.58
CA GLU A 228 11.45 -23.20 -27.35
C GLU A 228 11.01 -23.82 -26.02
N ALA A 229 10.89 -23.00 -24.96
CA ALA A 229 10.51 -23.48 -23.64
C ALA A 229 9.09 -24.08 -23.63
N LEU A 230 8.17 -23.52 -24.43
CA LEU A 230 6.81 -24.06 -24.58
C LEU A 230 6.83 -25.37 -25.38
N ARG A 231 7.70 -25.45 -26.40
CA ARG A 231 7.92 -26.67 -27.19
C ARG A 231 8.46 -27.82 -26.34
N GLN A 232 9.47 -27.55 -25.52
CA GLN A 232 10.06 -28.53 -24.59
C GLN A 232 9.09 -28.99 -23.51
N ALA A 233 8.21 -28.09 -23.07
CA ALA A 233 7.14 -28.42 -22.12
C ALA A 233 5.98 -29.20 -22.77
N GLY A 234 5.92 -29.29 -24.11
CA GLY A 234 4.83 -29.95 -24.83
C GLY A 234 3.47 -29.27 -24.62
N LEU A 235 3.45 -27.96 -24.37
CA LEU A 235 2.23 -27.23 -24.03
C LEU A 235 1.52 -26.71 -25.28
N GLU A 236 0.29 -27.16 -25.48
CA GLU A 236 -0.61 -26.51 -26.43
C GLU A 236 -1.04 -25.13 -25.90
N THR A 237 -1.33 -24.22 -26.84
CA THR A 237 -1.61 -22.84 -26.50
C THR A 237 -2.71 -22.26 -27.38
N TYR A 238 -3.41 -21.25 -26.87
CA TYR A 238 -4.63 -20.73 -27.47
C TYR A 238 -4.71 -19.21 -27.30
N PHE A 239 -5.34 -18.51 -28.23
CA PHE A 239 -5.70 -17.09 -28.08
C PHE A 239 -7.17 -16.93 -27.76
N ILE A 240 -7.48 -16.04 -26.82
CA ILE A 240 -8.86 -15.61 -26.57
C ILE A 240 -9.33 -14.71 -27.71
N THR A 241 -10.51 -15.00 -28.27
CA THR A 241 -11.10 -14.22 -29.36
C THR A 241 -12.36 -13.47 -28.92
N LYS A 242 -13.28 -14.14 -28.24
CA LYS A 242 -14.52 -13.53 -27.75
C LYS A 242 -14.86 -13.98 -26.34
N VAL A 243 -15.53 -13.09 -25.63
CA VAL A 243 -16.13 -13.33 -24.32
C VAL A 243 -17.56 -13.81 -24.54
N LEU A 244 -17.90 -15.02 -24.12
CA LEU A 244 -19.25 -15.58 -24.24
C LEU A 244 -20.12 -15.22 -23.04
N LYS A 245 -19.52 -15.22 -21.85
CA LYS A 245 -20.19 -14.76 -20.63
C LYS A 245 -19.51 -13.48 -20.14
N PRO A 246 -20.27 -12.38 -19.95
CA PRO A 246 -19.71 -11.19 -19.35
C PRO A 246 -19.26 -11.47 -17.92
N TYR A 247 -18.32 -10.67 -17.43
CA TYR A 247 -17.77 -10.77 -16.08
C TYR A 247 -18.88 -11.03 -15.05
N PRO A 248 -18.86 -12.17 -14.34
CA PRO A 248 -19.75 -12.36 -13.21
C PRO A 248 -19.35 -11.36 -12.13
N MET A 249 -20.24 -10.42 -11.78
CA MET A 249 -20.08 -9.65 -10.54
C MET A 249 -19.89 -10.67 -9.41
N GLY A 250 -18.71 -10.67 -8.79
CA GLY A 250 -18.35 -11.68 -7.80
C GLY A 250 -19.15 -11.47 -6.53
N THR A 251 -19.34 -12.53 -5.74
CA THR A 251 -20.02 -12.46 -4.42
C THR A 251 -19.31 -11.52 -3.42
N LEU A 252 -18.07 -11.11 -3.71
CA LEU A 252 -17.30 -10.10 -2.97
C LEU A 252 -17.65 -8.66 -3.38
N ASP A 253 -18.13 -8.45 -4.62
CA ASP A 253 -18.60 -7.15 -5.11
C ASP A 253 -19.92 -6.76 -4.39
N GLU A 254 -20.81 -7.72 -4.13
CA GLU A 254 -22.07 -7.50 -3.39
C GLU A 254 -21.85 -7.00 -1.94
N LYS A 255 -20.81 -7.49 -1.26
CA LYS A 255 -20.49 -7.06 0.12
C LYS A 255 -20.02 -5.60 0.19
N THR A 256 -19.41 -5.11 -0.89
CA THR A 256 -18.90 -3.73 -0.96
C THR A 256 -20.02 -2.74 -1.23
N GLU A 257 -21.03 -3.12 -2.02
CA GLU A 257 -22.20 -2.27 -2.28
C GLU A 257 -23.20 -2.21 -1.11
N GLN A 258 -23.33 -3.28 -0.31
CA GLN A 258 -24.24 -3.27 0.85
C GLN A 258 -23.75 -2.34 1.98
N ASN A 259 -22.44 -2.16 2.14
CA ASN A 259 -21.88 -1.20 3.10
C ASN A 259 -22.00 0.27 2.65
N GLY A 260 -22.34 0.53 1.38
CA GLY A 260 -22.57 1.88 0.84
C GLY A 260 -24.03 2.34 0.87
N ARG A 261 -24.97 1.51 1.34
CA ARG A 261 -26.42 1.76 1.23
C ARG A 261 -27.17 1.95 2.56
N SER A 262 -26.49 1.95 3.70
CA SER A 262 -27.10 2.31 5.00
C SER A 262 -26.65 3.71 5.42
N GLY A 263 -27.46 4.73 5.13
CA GLY A 263 -27.17 6.12 5.50
C GLY A 263 -27.94 7.19 4.72
N LYS A 264 -29.26 7.03 4.57
CA LYS A 264 -30.25 8.12 4.39
C LYS A 264 -31.13 8.03 5.65
N ASP A 265 -31.51 9.08 6.38
CA ASP A 265 -31.76 10.48 6.08
C ASP A 265 -31.53 11.28 7.37
N ASP A 266 -31.12 12.54 7.28
CA ASP A 266 -31.76 13.62 8.03
C ASP A 266 -31.42 14.96 7.37
N LYS A 267 -32.48 15.63 6.89
CA LYS A 267 -32.48 17.03 6.51
C LYS A 267 -32.54 17.86 7.80
N ASP A 268 -31.74 18.92 7.88
CA ASP A 268 -32.32 20.26 8.02
C ASP A 268 -31.31 21.36 7.64
N SER A 269 -31.92 22.41 7.11
CA SER A 269 -31.43 23.69 6.58
C SER A 269 -30.51 24.49 7.52
N ASP A 270 -29.53 25.23 6.99
CA ASP A 270 -29.73 26.66 6.70
C ASP A 270 -28.56 27.32 5.92
N ASN A 271 -28.91 28.43 5.27
CA ASN A 271 -28.22 29.29 4.31
C ASN A 271 -26.86 29.92 4.75
N SER A 272 -25.94 30.13 3.82
CA SER A 272 -25.40 31.47 3.43
C SER A 272 -24.29 31.39 2.37
N ASP A 273 -24.30 32.43 1.50
CA ASP A 273 -23.37 32.83 0.43
C ASP A 273 -21.88 32.68 0.78
N SER A 274 -20.91 32.55 -0.14
CA SER A 274 -20.67 33.36 -1.35
C SER A 274 -19.59 32.74 -2.25
N ASP A 275 -19.57 33.21 -3.50
CA ASP A 275 -18.61 33.02 -4.59
C ASP A 275 -17.13 32.80 -4.21
N GLU A 276 -16.43 31.93 -4.95
CA GLU A 276 -15.09 32.24 -5.45
C GLU A 276 -14.73 31.40 -6.69
N GLN A 277 -14.38 32.13 -7.76
CA GLN A 277 -13.86 31.63 -9.03
C GLN A 277 -12.37 31.29 -8.93
N ASP A 278 -12.00 30.23 -9.65
CA ASP A 278 -10.84 30.10 -10.55
C ASP A 278 -9.46 30.63 -10.11
N GLU A 279 -8.49 29.72 -9.96
CA GLU A 279 -7.15 29.81 -10.57
C GLU A 279 -6.28 28.60 -10.15
N THR A 280 -6.31 27.52 -10.93
CA THR A 280 -5.30 26.44 -10.84
C THR A 280 -4.35 26.54 -12.03
N SER A 281 -3.38 27.45 -11.94
CA SER A 281 -2.14 27.32 -12.72
C SER A 281 -0.94 27.86 -11.95
N LYS A 282 0.14 27.08 -11.99
CA LYS A 282 1.48 27.25 -11.37
C LYS A 282 1.65 26.57 -10.01
N LEU A 283 2.47 25.51 -9.99
CA LEU A 283 3.59 25.27 -9.05
C LEU A 283 4.00 23.77 -9.07
N THR A 284 4.53 23.28 -10.19
CA THR A 284 5.28 22.00 -10.21
C THR A 284 6.72 22.30 -10.58
N GLY A 285 7.56 22.44 -9.56
CA GLY A 285 9.00 22.71 -9.70
C GLY A 285 9.68 23.15 -8.40
N ASN A 286 8.95 23.84 -7.51
CA ASN A 286 9.47 24.25 -6.19
C ASN A 286 9.07 23.32 -5.05
N GLY A 287 8.08 22.43 -5.25
CA GLY A 287 7.50 21.61 -4.18
C GLY A 287 8.41 20.48 -3.68
N GLU A 288 9.13 19.79 -4.56
CA GLU A 288 9.91 18.60 -4.18
C GLU A 288 11.22 18.96 -3.45
N LYS A 289 11.92 20.02 -3.88
CA LYS A 289 13.08 20.53 -3.13
C LYS A 289 12.69 21.09 -1.77
N ASN A 290 11.58 21.83 -1.70
CA ASN A 290 11.05 22.33 -0.43
C ASN A 290 10.59 21.18 0.48
N PHE A 291 10.07 20.07 -0.06
CA PHE A 291 9.64 18.93 0.74
C PHE A 291 10.82 18.15 1.31
N GLU A 292 11.89 17.96 0.54
CA GLU A 292 13.09 17.28 1.03
C GLU A 292 13.86 18.15 2.05
N GLU A 293 13.89 19.47 1.84
CA GLU A 293 14.46 20.43 2.80
C GLU A 293 13.61 20.54 4.07
N ASP A 294 12.27 20.59 3.97
CA ASP A 294 11.35 20.58 5.12
C ASP A 294 11.46 19.25 5.90
N TYR A 295 11.61 18.12 5.20
CA TYR A 295 11.84 16.83 5.84
C TYR A 295 13.18 16.76 6.58
N LYS A 296 14.28 17.21 5.95
CA LYS A 296 15.60 17.27 6.60
C LYS A 296 15.60 18.25 7.77
N ALA A 297 14.91 19.39 7.66
CA ALA A 297 14.78 20.36 8.74
C ALA A 297 13.99 19.77 9.92
N ARG A 298 12.86 19.10 9.66
CA ARG A 298 12.06 18.42 10.69
C ARG A 298 12.81 17.28 11.36
N LEU A 299 13.48 16.43 10.58
CA LEU A 299 14.29 15.33 11.11
C LEU A 299 15.45 15.86 11.95
N HIS A 300 16.12 16.93 11.50
CA HIS A 300 17.19 17.55 12.27
C HIS A 300 16.68 18.20 13.56
N GLN A 301 15.52 18.86 13.52
CA GLN A 301 14.85 19.43 14.69
C GLN A 301 14.43 18.35 15.69
N GLU A 302 13.99 17.19 15.20
CA GLU A 302 13.58 16.05 16.03
C GLU A 302 14.79 15.33 16.65
N LEU A 303 15.90 15.20 15.91
CA LEU A 303 17.18 14.71 16.41
C LEU A 303 17.77 15.65 17.47
N LEU A 304 17.78 16.95 17.21
CA LEU A 304 18.19 17.98 18.18
C LEU A 304 17.28 17.96 19.41
N GLY A 305 15.97 17.76 19.23
CA GLY A 305 14.98 17.62 20.29
C GLY A 305 15.19 16.38 21.17
N ARG A 306 15.65 15.26 20.59
CA ARG A 306 16.01 14.05 21.33
C ARG A 306 17.33 14.24 22.09
N GLU A 307 18.33 14.88 21.49
CA GLU A 307 19.60 15.20 22.16
C GLU A 307 19.40 16.21 23.30
N THR A 308 18.58 17.25 23.11
CA THR A 308 18.23 18.21 24.17
C THR A 308 17.39 17.57 25.26
N LYS A 309 16.36 16.74 24.96
CA LYS A 309 15.58 16.03 26.01
C LYS A 309 16.45 15.11 26.88
N GLY A 310 17.46 14.46 26.27
CA GLY A 310 18.45 13.66 26.98
C GLY A 310 19.32 14.49 27.93
N HIS A 311 19.82 15.64 27.46
CA HIS A 311 20.64 16.56 28.26
C HIS A 311 19.84 17.32 29.34
N ILE A 312 18.60 17.71 29.03
CA ILE A 312 17.67 18.41 29.94
C ILE A 312 17.37 17.56 31.19
N ARG A 313 17.17 16.24 31.01
CA ARG A 313 16.96 15.32 32.13
C ARG A 313 18.16 15.18 33.06
N GLN A 314 19.38 15.38 32.56
CA GLN A 314 20.60 15.30 33.37
C GLN A 314 20.88 16.61 34.13
N GLN A 315 20.37 17.74 33.63
CA GLN A 315 20.61 19.08 34.17
C GLN A 315 19.46 19.63 35.02
N ALA A 316 18.30 18.96 35.10
CA ALA A 316 17.18 19.36 35.95
C ALA A 316 17.23 18.67 37.34
N ASN A 317 16.85 19.40 38.39
CA ASN A 317 16.71 18.84 39.74
C ASN A 317 15.40 18.06 39.86
N PRO A 318 15.42 16.79 40.29
CA PRO A 318 14.28 15.88 40.20
C PRO A 318 13.10 16.26 41.13
N LEU A 319 13.36 17.02 42.19
CA LEU A 319 12.34 17.37 43.20
C LEU A 319 11.73 18.76 42.96
N THR A 320 12.51 19.71 42.45
CA THR A 320 12.06 21.10 42.27
C THR A 320 11.70 21.41 40.83
N LEU A 321 12.06 20.54 39.87
CA LEU A 321 11.85 20.74 38.42
C LEU A 321 12.52 22.00 37.84
N PHE A 322 13.40 22.65 38.61
CA PHE A 322 14.27 23.73 38.13
C PHE A 322 15.55 23.15 37.53
N PHE A 323 16.07 23.82 36.50
CA PHE A 323 17.38 23.54 35.93
C PHE A 323 18.49 23.95 36.91
N LYS A 324 19.58 23.19 36.93
CA LYS A 324 20.76 23.51 37.75
C LYS A 324 21.44 24.81 37.30
N ASP A 325 21.32 25.15 36.02
CA ASP A 325 21.86 26.38 35.43
C ASP A 325 20.78 27.46 35.24
N PRO A 326 20.89 28.63 35.91
CA PRO A 326 19.86 29.68 35.87
C PRO A 326 19.72 30.38 34.50
N LYS A 327 20.72 30.24 33.62
CA LYS A 327 20.67 30.78 32.24
C LYS A 327 19.82 29.91 31.31
N LEU A 328 19.89 28.58 31.47
CA LEU A 328 19.07 27.63 30.72
C LEU A 328 17.59 27.72 31.13
N GLU A 329 17.33 27.93 32.42
CA GLU A 329 15.98 28.18 32.95
C GLU A 329 15.30 29.38 32.29
N THR A 330 16.05 30.48 32.11
CA THR A 330 15.52 31.73 31.55
C THR A 330 15.31 31.69 30.05
N GLU A 331 16.09 30.91 29.31
CA GLU A 331 15.82 30.61 27.89
C GLU A 331 14.61 29.68 27.72
N PHE A 332 14.52 28.62 28.51
CA PHE A 332 13.42 27.66 28.41
C PHE A 332 12.07 28.32 28.75
N ARG A 333 12.05 29.25 29.70
CA ARG A 333 10.84 30.02 30.08
C ARG A 333 10.34 30.99 28.99
N LYS A 334 11.17 31.34 28.01
CA LYS A 334 10.79 32.21 26.89
C LYS A 334 10.16 31.44 25.72
N ILE A 335 10.35 30.12 25.67
CA ILE A 335 9.71 29.26 24.67
C ILE A 335 8.24 29.10 25.06
N LYS A 336 7.34 29.68 24.25
CA LYS A 336 5.92 29.74 24.54
C LYS A 336 5.22 28.47 24.05
N ASP A 337 5.04 27.50 24.93
CA ASP A 337 4.33 26.26 24.63
C ASP A 337 2.81 26.51 24.48
N THR A 338 2.24 26.05 23.37
CA THR A 338 0.80 26.15 23.03
C THR A 338 -0.12 25.34 23.94
N VAL A 339 0.44 24.48 24.80
CA VAL A 339 -0.29 23.66 25.78
C VAL A 339 -0.57 24.38 27.11
N SER A 340 -0.06 25.61 27.30
CA SER A 340 -0.26 26.39 28.53
C SER A 340 -1.74 26.71 28.85
N LEU A 341 -2.65 26.72 27.88
CA LEU A 341 -4.05 27.12 28.09
C LEU A 341 -4.88 26.05 28.82
N VAL A 342 -4.64 24.77 28.53
CA VAL A 342 -5.41 23.67 29.16
C VAL A 342 -5.01 23.52 30.63
N SER A 343 -3.71 23.63 30.95
CA SER A 343 -3.19 23.51 32.31
C SER A 343 -3.61 24.64 33.25
N ILE A 344 -3.89 25.85 32.74
CA ILE A 344 -4.35 26.99 33.57
C ILE A 344 -5.82 26.81 33.99
N SER A 345 -6.64 26.13 33.18
CA SER A 345 -8.05 25.88 33.48
C SER A 345 -8.29 24.82 34.58
N GLY A 346 -7.30 23.95 34.84
CA GLY A 346 -7.37 22.91 35.88
C GLY A 346 -7.09 23.41 37.30
N LEU A 347 -6.34 24.50 37.46
CA LEU A 347 -5.97 25.06 38.77
C LEU A 347 -7.17 25.53 39.63
N PRO A 348 -8.18 26.24 39.11
CA PRO A 348 -9.33 26.64 39.92
C PRO A 348 -10.19 25.42 40.35
N VAL A 349 -10.33 24.41 39.50
CA VAL A 349 -11.11 23.19 39.81
C VAL A 349 -10.48 22.41 40.97
N ILE A 350 -9.14 22.32 40.98
CA ILE A 350 -8.39 21.63 42.04
C ILE A 350 -8.42 22.42 43.35
N SER A 351 -8.40 23.76 43.29
CA SER A 351 -8.53 24.61 44.47
C SER A 351 -9.92 24.47 45.11
N ILE A 352 -10.98 24.45 44.29
CA ILE A 352 -12.36 24.25 44.76
C ILE A 352 -12.49 22.89 45.46
N PHE A 353 -12.00 21.80 44.84
CA PHE A 353 -12.04 20.47 45.45
C PHE A 353 -11.26 20.39 46.77
N CYS A 354 -10.10 21.04 46.88
CA CYS A 354 -9.35 21.09 48.14
C CYS A 354 -10.08 21.88 49.23
N THR A 355 -10.76 22.98 48.91
CA THR A 355 -11.52 23.75 49.90
C THR A 355 -12.76 23.02 50.39
N VAL A 356 -13.46 22.29 49.52
CA VAL A 356 -14.62 21.47 49.87
C VAL A 356 -14.19 20.30 50.77
N ALA A 357 -13.08 19.63 50.46
CA ALA A 357 -12.53 18.58 51.31
C ALA A 357 -12.10 19.10 52.69
N TYR A 358 -11.50 20.29 52.76
CA TYR A 358 -11.10 20.90 54.03
C TYR A 358 -12.31 21.27 54.91
N PHE A 359 -13.40 21.76 54.30
CA PHE A 359 -14.64 22.07 55.02
C PHE A 359 -15.36 20.82 55.54
N LEU A 360 -15.36 19.73 54.78
CA LEU A 360 -15.94 18.45 55.20
C LEU A 360 -15.20 17.82 56.38
N VAL A 361 -13.88 17.98 56.46
CA VAL A 361 -13.06 17.46 57.58
C VAL A 361 -13.21 18.30 58.85
N MET A 362 -13.45 19.61 58.73
CA MET A 362 -13.64 20.50 59.89
C MET A 362 -15.07 20.52 60.44
N SER A 363 -16.05 20.02 59.67
CA SER A 363 -17.46 19.93 60.05
C SER A 363 -17.87 18.53 60.54
N GLY A 364 -16.92 17.60 60.69
CA GLY A 364 -17.13 16.20 61.09
C GLY A 364 -16.66 15.89 62.49
#